data_AF-A0A346TQK6-F1
#
_entry.id   AF-A0A346TQK6-F1
#
_cell.length_a   1.000
_cell.length_b   1.000
_cell.length_c   1.000
_cell.angle_alpha   90.00
_cell.angle_beta   90.00
_cell.angle_gamma   90.00
#
_symmetry.space_group_name_H-M   'P 1'
#
loop_
_entity.id
_entity.type
_entity.pdbx_description
1 polymer ?
#
loop_
_entity_poly.entity_id
_entity_poly.type
_entity_poly.pdbx_seq_one_letter_code
_entity_poly.pdbx_strand_id
1 'polypeptide(L)'
;HSAICAEAEKMGPGYTQGYFGYRDYDMAKTTCLVIWGCDPLSSNRQVPNAINRFGEILDRGTVIAVDPRLSTSAAKANEWLPIKPGEDGALAAALAHVILTDGKWNREFVG
;
A
#
# COMPACT_ATOMS: atom_id res chain seq x y z
N HIS A 1 -24.00 9.37 0.99
CA HIS A 1 -22.99 10.09 0.17
C HIS A 1 -21.58 9.53 0.40
N SER A 2 -21.10 9.38 1.64
CA SER A 2 -19.75 8.84 1.89
C SER A 2 -19.56 7.37 1.47
N ALA A 3 -20.59 6.52 1.63
CA ALA A 3 -20.54 5.09 1.35
C ALA A 3 -20.17 4.71 -0.11
N ILE A 4 -20.43 5.60 -1.07
CA ILE A 4 -20.03 5.42 -2.48
C ILE A 4 -18.64 5.99 -2.79
N CYS A 5 -18.00 6.65 -1.83
CA CYS A 5 -16.67 7.23 -1.97
C CYS A 5 -15.61 6.22 -1.53
N ALA A 6 -15.43 6.01 -0.22
CA ALA A 6 -14.37 5.12 0.29
C ALA A 6 -14.59 4.66 1.75
N GLU A 7 -15.83 4.55 2.24
CA GLU A 7 -16.05 4.12 3.64
C GLU A 7 -15.47 2.72 3.93
N ALA A 8 -15.50 1.82 2.94
CA ALA A 8 -14.92 0.49 3.06
C ALA A 8 -13.41 0.53 3.37
N GLU A 9 -12.67 1.51 2.84
CA GLU A 9 -11.24 1.68 3.12
C GLU A 9 -10.95 1.94 4.61
N LYS A 10 -11.90 2.58 5.31
CA LYS A 10 -11.76 2.94 6.73
C LYS A 10 -11.97 1.76 7.67
N MET A 11 -12.55 0.66 7.19
CA MET A 11 -12.88 -0.49 8.03
C MET A 11 -11.64 -1.19 8.59
N GLY A 12 -10.60 -1.34 7.77
CA GLY A 12 -9.31 -1.90 8.19
C GLY A 12 -8.71 -1.17 9.40
N PRO A 13 -8.32 0.11 9.28
CA PRO A 13 -7.78 0.88 10.40
C PRO A 13 -8.80 1.11 11.52
N GLY A 14 -10.10 1.19 11.21
CA GLY A 14 -11.16 1.31 12.20
C GLY A 14 -11.22 0.14 13.18
N TYR A 15 -11.26 -1.09 12.66
CA TYR A 15 -11.36 -2.29 13.50
C TYR A 15 -10.04 -2.75 14.10
N THR A 16 -8.90 -2.42 13.48
CA THR A 16 -7.58 -2.89 13.95
C THR A 16 -6.83 -1.86 14.79
N GLN A 17 -7.11 -0.56 14.61
CA GLN A 17 -6.36 0.54 15.23
C GLN A 17 -7.28 1.60 15.86
N GLY A 18 -8.61 1.43 15.80
CA GLY A 18 -9.57 2.39 16.33
C GLY A 18 -9.70 3.69 15.52
N TYR A 19 -9.18 3.74 14.28
CA TYR A 19 -9.12 4.96 13.48
C TYR A 19 -9.96 4.87 12.19
N PHE A 20 -11.16 5.45 12.21
CA PHE A 20 -12.10 5.48 11.07
C PHE A 20 -11.87 6.72 10.17
N GLY A 21 -10.64 6.87 9.69
CA GLY A 21 -10.22 8.01 8.88
C GLY A 21 -9.24 7.63 7.77
N TYR A 22 -8.88 8.63 6.97
CA TYR A 22 -7.82 8.47 5.98
C TYR A 22 -6.46 8.69 6.63
N ARG A 23 -5.46 7.93 6.18
CA ARG A 23 -4.09 8.01 6.69
C ARG A 23 -3.22 8.71 5.66
N ASP A 24 -2.28 9.50 6.15
CA ASP A 24 -1.15 9.93 5.34
C ASP A 24 -0.01 8.90 5.47
N TYR A 25 0.93 8.94 4.54
CA TYR A 25 2.04 7.99 4.46
C TYR A 25 3.36 8.73 4.64
N ASP A 26 4.26 8.21 5.50
CA ASP A 26 5.61 8.80 5.69
C ASP A 26 6.51 8.45 4.49
N MET A 27 6.21 9.10 3.36
CA MET A 27 6.92 8.91 2.10
C MET A 27 8.36 9.47 2.15
N ALA A 28 8.77 10.16 3.20
CA ALA A 28 10.14 10.64 3.36
C ALA A 28 11.06 9.55 3.94
N LYS A 29 10.53 8.64 4.77
CA LYS A 29 11.33 7.60 5.45
C LYS A 29 11.08 6.18 4.96
N THR A 30 10.02 5.96 4.19
CA THR A 30 9.64 4.62 3.70
C THR A 30 10.76 4.00 2.83
N THR A 31 11.24 2.80 3.16
CA THR A 31 12.24 2.05 2.37
C THR A 31 11.62 0.88 1.58
N CYS A 32 10.39 0.50 1.90
CA CYS A 32 9.60 -0.45 1.13
C CYS A 32 8.17 0.09 1.01
N LEU A 33 7.78 0.48 -0.20
CA LEU A 33 6.45 1.00 -0.50
C LEU A 33 5.66 -0.04 -1.28
N VAL A 34 4.59 -0.56 -0.67
CA VAL A 34 3.62 -1.41 -1.35
C VAL A 34 2.41 -0.58 -1.71
N ILE A 35 2.18 -0.38 -3.01
CA ILE A 35 1.03 0.32 -3.57
C ILE A 35 -0.01 -0.71 -3.95
N TRP A 36 -1.14 -0.71 -3.24
CA TRP A 36 -2.15 -1.76 -3.38
C TRP A 36 -3.46 -1.21 -3.94
N GLY A 37 -3.75 -1.52 -5.21
CA GLY A 37 -4.99 -1.14 -5.91
C GLY A 37 -5.20 0.37 -6.08
N CYS A 38 -4.21 1.20 -5.77
CA CYS A 38 -4.26 2.65 -5.89
C CYS A 38 -3.15 3.17 -6.80
N ASP A 39 -3.27 4.42 -7.24
CA ASP A 39 -2.31 5.04 -8.15
C ASP A 39 -1.94 6.44 -7.63
N PRO A 40 -1.11 6.56 -6.57
CA PRO A 40 -0.80 7.82 -5.89
C PRO A 40 -0.13 8.86 -6.79
N LEU A 41 0.44 8.46 -7.93
CA LEU A 41 1.02 9.37 -8.92
C LEU A 41 -0.01 9.98 -9.88
N SER A 42 -1.26 9.52 -9.86
CA SER A 42 -2.35 10.04 -10.71
C SER A 42 -3.63 10.40 -9.93
N SER A 43 -3.86 9.74 -8.79
CA SER A 43 -5.07 9.81 -7.97
C SER A 43 -4.73 9.57 -6.49
N ASN A 44 -5.72 9.36 -5.63
CA ASN A 44 -5.57 9.34 -4.17
C ASN A 44 -5.43 10.75 -3.57
N ARG A 45 -5.14 10.85 -2.26
CA ARG A 45 -5.47 12.02 -1.44
C ARG A 45 -4.39 13.09 -1.39
N GLN A 46 -3.14 12.76 -1.74
CA GLN A 46 -1.99 13.67 -1.71
C GLN A 46 -1.10 13.49 -2.96
N VAL A 47 -1.70 13.59 -4.16
CA VAL A 47 -1.00 13.40 -5.44
C VAL A 47 0.28 14.25 -5.57
N PRO A 48 0.28 15.57 -5.26
CA PRO A 48 1.50 16.37 -5.39
C PRO A 48 2.63 15.90 -4.48
N ASN A 49 2.31 15.53 -3.23
CA ASN A 49 3.32 15.02 -2.30
C ASN A 49 3.88 13.67 -2.78
N ALA A 50 3.00 12.78 -3.24
CA ALA A 50 3.42 11.49 -3.78
C ALA A 50 4.35 11.65 -4.99
N ILE A 51 3.99 12.49 -5.96
CA ILE A 51 4.84 12.79 -7.12
C ILE A 51 6.21 13.32 -6.68
N ASN A 52 6.24 14.25 -5.72
CA ASN A 52 7.48 14.86 -5.24
C ASN A 52 8.40 13.85 -4.52
N ARG A 53 7.84 12.89 -3.78
CA ARG A 53 8.60 11.95 -2.94
C ARG A 53 8.91 10.61 -3.59
N PHE A 54 8.21 10.25 -4.67
CA PHE A 54 8.32 8.91 -5.25
C PHE A 54 9.73 8.57 -5.74
N GLY A 55 10.40 9.52 -6.41
CA GLY A 55 11.78 9.34 -6.85
C GLY A 55 12.74 9.04 -5.70
N GLU A 56 12.62 9.78 -4.59
CA GLU A 56 13.43 9.57 -3.38
C GLU A 56 13.22 8.17 -2.77
N ILE A 57 12.02 7.58 -2.92
CA ILE A 57 11.73 6.23 -2.44
C ILE A 57 12.42 5.19 -3.32
N LEU A 58 12.38 5.37 -4.65
CA LEU A 58 13.06 4.50 -5.61
C LEU A 58 14.58 4.49 -5.40
N ASP A 59 15.18 5.63 -5.06
CA ASP A 59 16.62 5.75 -4.85
C ASP A 59 17.11 5.01 -3.59
N ARG A 60 16.26 4.90 -2.56
CA ARG A 60 16.64 4.35 -1.24
C ARG A 60 16.04 2.98 -0.93
N GLY A 61 15.13 2.48 -1.76
CA GLY A 61 14.22 1.43 -1.37
C GLY A 61 13.57 0.71 -2.54
N THR A 62 12.51 -0.05 -2.22
CA THR A 62 11.77 -0.83 -3.21
C THR A 62 10.32 -0.39 -3.24
N VAL A 63 9.81 -0.18 -4.44
CA VAL A 63 8.40 0.09 -4.71
C VAL A 63 7.80 -1.12 -5.43
N ILE A 64 6.73 -1.67 -4.85
CA ILE A 64 5.96 -2.79 -5.38
C ILE A 64 4.55 -2.29 -5.65
N ALA A 65 4.03 -2.52 -6.86
CA ALA A 65 2.65 -2.16 -7.22
C ALA A 65 1.82 -3.43 -7.44
N VAL A 66 0.76 -3.59 -6.64
CA VAL A 66 -0.26 -4.63 -6.78
C VAL A 66 -1.48 -4.00 -7.44
N ASP A 67 -1.65 -4.22 -8.74
CA ASP A 67 -2.71 -3.59 -9.52
C ASP A 67 -3.03 -4.46 -10.75
N PRO A 68 -4.30 -4.82 -11.04
CA PRO A 68 -4.64 -5.57 -12.25
C PRO A 68 -4.19 -4.88 -13.55
N ARG A 69 -4.08 -3.54 -13.56
CA ARG A 69 -3.58 -2.75 -14.69
C ARG A 69 -2.18 -2.23 -14.42
N LEU A 70 -1.43 -1.99 -15.50
CA LEU A 70 -0.18 -1.25 -15.43
C LEU A 70 -0.48 0.25 -15.24
N SER A 71 -0.71 0.66 -13.99
CA SER A 71 -0.98 2.05 -13.60
C SER A 71 0.24 2.98 -13.72
N THR A 72 0.07 4.29 -13.53
CA THR A 72 1.19 5.24 -13.59
C THR A 72 2.23 4.92 -12.52
N SER A 73 1.77 4.56 -11.32
CA SER A 73 2.61 4.10 -10.23
C SER A 73 3.26 2.74 -10.54
N ALA A 74 2.51 1.78 -11.09
CA ALA A 74 3.06 0.47 -11.46
C ALA A 74 4.12 0.55 -12.56
N ALA A 75 3.92 1.40 -13.56
CA ALA A 75 4.88 1.62 -14.66
C ALA A 75 6.22 2.21 -14.19
N LYS A 76 6.27 2.78 -12.98
CA LYS A 76 7.47 3.36 -12.36
C LYS A 76 7.96 2.55 -11.15
N ALA A 77 7.25 1.49 -10.74
CA ALA A 77 7.62 0.64 -9.62
C ALA A 77 8.78 -0.30 -10.00
N ASN A 78 9.48 -0.81 -9.00
CA ASN A 78 10.48 -1.86 -9.22
C ASN A 78 9.82 -3.18 -9.64
N GLU A 79 8.66 -3.48 -9.03
CA GLU A 79 7.88 -4.69 -9.28
C GLU A 79 6.42 -4.33 -9.55
N TRP A 80 5.83 -4.94 -10.59
CA TRP A 80 4.40 -4.90 -10.84
C TRP A 80 3.81 -6.30 -10.74
N LEU A 81 2.85 -6.45 -9.83
CA LEU A 81 2.09 -7.67 -9.60
C LEU A 81 0.68 -7.53 -10.20
N PRO A 82 0.43 -8.07 -11.42
CA PRO A 82 -0.87 -7.98 -12.09
C PRO A 82 -1.88 -8.92 -11.44
N ILE A 83 -2.40 -8.51 -10.29
CA ILE A 83 -3.33 -9.32 -9.51
C ILE A 83 -4.67 -9.50 -10.24
N LYS A 84 -5.32 -10.64 -10.05
CA LYS A 84 -6.69 -10.82 -10.52
C LYS A 84 -7.63 -9.99 -9.65
N PRO A 85 -8.58 -9.24 -10.24
CA PRO A 85 -9.53 -8.44 -9.48
C PRO A 85 -10.26 -9.27 -8.41
N GLY A 86 -10.21 -8.82 -7.15
CA GLY A 86 -10.86 -9.48 -6.01
C GLY A 86 -10.01 -10.53 -5.30
N GLU A 87 -8.79 -10.83 -5.77
CA GLU A 87 -7.87 -11.78 -5.12
C GLU A 87 -6.87 -11.10 -4.16
N ASP A 88 -7.02 -9.79 -3.92
CA ASP A 88 -6.18 -8.98 -3.03
C ASP A 88 -6.05 -9.58 -1.62
N GLY A 89 -7.16 -10.04 -1.04
CA GLY A 89 -7.17 -10.66 0.27
C GLY A 89 -6.36 -11.96 0.33
N ALA A 90 -6.36 -12.75 -0.76
CA ALA A 90 -5.59 -14.00 -0.83
C ALA A 90 -4.08 -13.72 -0.86
N LEU A 91 -3.64 -12.73 -1.65
CA LEU A 91 -2.25 -12.31 -1.67
C LEU A 91 -1.80 -11.75 -0.30
N ALA A 92 -2.63 -10.90 0.33
CA ALA A 92 -2.32 -10.34 1.64
C ALA A 92 -2.17 -11.44 2.72
N ALA A 93 -3.05 -12.45 2.69
CA ALA A 93 -2.97 -13.60 3.59
C ALA A 93 -1.71 -14.45 3.36
N ALA A 94 -1.34 -14.68 2.10
CA ALA A 94 -0.11 -15.41 1.75
C ALA A 94 1.16 -14.66 2.20
N LEU A 95 1.19 -13.33 2.03
CA LEU A 95 2.29 -12.49 2.53
C LEU A 95 2.40 -12.57 4.06
N ALA A 96 1.27 -12.45 4.76
CA ALA A 96 1.24 -12.57 6.22
C ALA A 96 1.73 -13.95 6.69
N HIS A 97 1.35 -15.02 5.99
CA HIS A 97 1.82 -16.38 6.27
C HIS A 97 3.35 -16.45 6.20
N VAL A 98 3.97 -16.01 5.09
CA VAL A 98 5.44 -16.03 4.92
C VAL A 98 6.14 -15.17 5.97
N ILE A 99 5.62 -13.97 6.27
CA ILE A 99 6.18 -13.09 7.30
C ILE A 99 6.24 -13.81 8.66
N LEU A 100 5.18 -14.56 9.00
CA LEU A 100 5.09 -15.28 10.27
C LEU A 100 5.95 -16.55 10.26
N THR A 101 5.87 -17.39 9.22
CA THR A 101 6.63 -18.65 9.15
C THR A 101 8.13 -18.41 9.09
N ASP A 102 8.57 -17.32 8.46
CA ASP A 102 9.99 -16.97 8.35
C ASP A 102 10.50 -16.13 9.52
N GLY A 103 9.64 -15.76 10.49
CA GLY A 103 10.09 -14.98 11.65
C GLY A 103 10.41 -13.51 11.36
N LYS A 104 9.84 -12.93 10.29
CA LYS A 104 10.17 -11.60 9.74
C LYS A 104 9.25 -10.46 10.20
N TRP A 105 8.33 -10.72 11.14
CA TRP A 105 7.47 -9.65 11.67
C TRP A 105 8.26 -8.66 12.54
N ASN A 106 7.71 -7.47 12.74
CA ASN A 106 8.28 -6.51 13.69
C ASN A 106 8.01 -7.00 15.12
N ARG A 107 9.04 -7.57 15.77
CA ARG A 107 8.94 -8.13 17.13
C ARG A 107 8.67 -7.07 18.20
N GLU A 108 9.22 -5.87 18.05
CA GLU A 108 9.00 -4.78 19.01
C GLU A 108 7.52 -4.38 19.05
N PHE A 109 6.87 -4.36 17.89
CA PHE A 109 5.46 -4.00 17.78
C PHE A 109 4.51 -5.16 18.13
N VAL A 110 4.82 -6.39 17.69
CA VAL A 110 3.90 -7.54 17.80
C VAL A 110 4.12 -8.37 19.07
N GLY A 111 5.35 -8.43 19.60
CA GLY A 111 5.79 -9.41 20.61
C GLY A 111 6.80 -10.41 20.07
#